data_AF-A0AAW0XMA0-F1
#
_entry.id   AF-A0AAW0XMA0-F1
#
_cell.length_a   1.000
_cell.length_b   1.000
_cell.length_c   1.000
_cell.angle_alpha   90.00
_cell.angle_beta   90.00
_cell.angle_gamma   90.00
#
_symmetry.space_group_name_H-M   'P 1'
#
loop_
_entity.id
_entity.type
_entity.pdbx_description
1 polymer ?
#
loop_
_entity_poly.entity_id
_entity_poly.type
_entity_poly.pdbx_seq_one_letter_code
_entity_poly.pdbx_strand_id
1 'polypeptide(L)'
;AVSAAGEEAIRLILASLRESMRGEESVGGLVTPSMDPLPVERHIITHQHPALNIIVKLYNMGLTGLSDFIIEDVRVNVQLLTVIVSLGYDTLLLDGEYDLQGKLVKVIPISARGPFTVTTNNAKVTLRVKLKECQGRLEVRDLTSELILESVRCRLSHMTGGALVSKVLNTLLSDLLRREKQRLAQDLSLALKTLLNNELKNFNLGVSLQLLRTSDK
;
A
#
# COMPACT_ATOMS: atom_id res chain seq x y z
N ALA A 1 4.98 26.58 -13.27
CA ALA A 1 6.13 26.01 -14.00
C ALA A 1 6.39 24.64 -13.42
N VAL A 2 6.57 23.65 -14.30
CA VAL A 2 7.03 22.31 -13.92
C VAL A 2 8.51 22.43 -13.59
N SER A 3 8.97 21.84 -12.48
CA SER A 3 10.35 22.01 -12.01
C SER A 3 11.14 20.70 -12.14
N ALA A 4 12.03 20.64 -13.12
CA ALA A 4 12.91 19.48 -13.32
C ALA A 4 13.80 19.20 -12.09
N ALA A 5 14.34 20.24 -11.46
CA ALA A 5 15.10 20.11 -10.22
C ALA A 5 14.25 19.55 -9.06
N GLY A 6 12.96 19.92 -8.99
CA GLY A 6 12.03 19.39 -8.00
C GLY A 6 11.69 17.93 -8.24
N GLU A 7 11.52 17.54 -9.50
CA GLU A 7 11.29 16.14 -9.87
C GLU A 7 12.47 15.25 -9.49
N GLU A 8 13.70 15.70 -9.75
CA GLU A 8 14.92 14.96 -9.36
C GLU A 8 15.05 14.83 -7.84
N ALA A 9 14.79 15.90 -7.09
CA ALA A 9 14.80 15.84 -5.63
C ALA A 9 13.79 14.82 -5.08
N ILE A 10 12.58 14.76 -5.64
CA ILE A 10 11.57 13.77 -5.25
C ILE A 10 12.02 12.34 -5.62
N ARG A 11 12.66 12.13 -6.78
CA ARG A 11 13.20 10.82 -7.16
C ARG A 11 14.27 10.33 -6.19
N LEU A 12 15.16 11.22 -5.73
CA LEU A 12 16.17 10.90 -4.72
C LEU A 12 15.54 10.54 -3.37
N ILE A 13 14.52 11.28 -2.93
CA ILE A 13 13.78 10.96 -1.69
C ILE A 13 13.11 9.58 -1.80
N LEU A 14 12.47 9.30 -2.93
CA LEU A 14 11.86 7.99 -3.17
C LEU A 14 12.92 6.87 -3.20
N ALA A 15 14.08 7.09 -3.80
CA ALA A 15 15.18 6.13 -3.77
C ALA A 15 15.68 5.86 -2.34
N SER A 16 15.81 6.90 -1.50
CA SER A 16 16.16 6.73 -0.09
C SER A 16 15.07 5.97 0.69
N LEU A 17 13.80 6.28 0.45
CA LEU A 17 12.66 5.58 1.06
C LEU A 17 12.64 4.10 0.69
N ARG A 18 13.02 3.75 -0.55
CA ARG A 18 13.15 2.35 -0.97
C ARG A 18 14.13 1.59 -0.09
N GLU A 19 15.30 2.16 0.15
CA GLU A 19 16.34 1.51 0.96
C GLU A 19 15.92 1.41 2.43
N SER A 20 15.29 2.45 2.99
CA SER A 20 14.81 2.42 4.37
C SER A 20 13.68 1.39 4.58
N MET A 21 12.88 1.09 3.55
CA MET A 21 11.84 0.06 3.64
C MET A 21 12.39 -1.37 3.62
N ARG A 22 13.56 -1.59 3.01
CA ARG A 22 14.23 -2.90 2.93
C ARG A 22 15.03 -3.22 4.21
N GLY A 23 15.40 -2.20 4.97
CA GLY A 23 16.20 -2.32 6.18
C GLY A 23 15.37 -2.33 7.46
N GLU A 24 15.89 -2.98 8.50
CA GLU A 24 15.57 -2.64 9.88
C GLU A 24 16.44 -1.44 10.27
N GLU A 25 15.95 -0.22 10.08
CA GLU A 25 16.68 0.97 10.53
C GLU A 25 16.48 1.22 12.03
N SER A 26 17.60 1.29 12.75
CA SER A 26 17.65 1.76 14.13
C SER A 26 18.00 3.24 14.15
N VAL A 27 16.98 4.10 14.08
CA VAL A 27 17.19 5.54 14.25
C VAL A 27 17.11 5.86 15.74
N GLY A 28 18.24 6.22 16.34
CA GLY A 28 18.30 6.66 17.74
C GLY A 28 17.91 5.60 18.79
N GLY A 29 18.07 4.32 18.48
CA GLY A 29 17.71 3.20 19.38
C GLY A 29 16.25 2.74 19.28
N LEU A 30 15.43 3.38 18.43
CA LEU A 30 14.11 2.88 18.04
C LEU A 30 14.26 2.03 16.78
N VAL A 31 13.97 0.73 16.90
CA VAL A 31 13.87 -0.18 15.75
C VAL A 31 12.57 0.16 15.04
N THR A 32 12.66 0.72 13.84
CA THR A 32 11.49 0.88 12.98
C THR A 32 11.22 -0.49 12.37
N PRO A 33 10.02 -1.08 12.53
CA PRO A 33 9.74 -2.39 11.94
C PRO A 33 9.95 -2.32 10.43
N SER A 34 10.59 -3.35 9.85
CA SER A 34 10.74 -3.46 8.41
C SER A 34 9.38 -3.26 7.75
N MET A 35 9.34 -2.41 6.72
CA MET A 35 8.13 -2.18 5.93
C MET A 35 8.03 -3.14 4.75
N ASP A 36 8.99 -4.06 4.61
CA ASP A 36 9.00 -5.09 3.58
C ASP A 36 9.74 -6.34 4.11
N PRO A 37 9.03 -7.35 4.68
CA PRO A 37 7.59 -7.48 4.70
C PRO A 37 6.91 -6.61 5.77
N LEU A 38 5.86 -5.87 5.37
CA LEU A 38 5.00 -5.12 6.28
C LEU A 38 4.07 -6.08 7.05
N PRO A 39 4.11 -6.12 8.40
CA PRO A 39 3.18 -6.92 9.18
C PRO A 39 1.74 -6.43 9.00
N VAL A 40 0.81 -7.34 8.73
CA VAL A 40 -0.62 -7.02 8.58
C VAL A 40 -1.41 -7.61 9.74
N GLU A 41 -2.27 -6.78 10.35
CA GLU A 41 -3.10 -7.20 11.47
C GLU A 41 -4.04 -8.34 11.10
N ARG A 42 -4.27 -9.26 12.05
CA ARG A 42 -5.23 -10.37 11.90
C ARG A 42 -6.60 -9.87 11.43
N HIS A 43 -7.24 -10.66 10.60
CA HIS A 43 -8.55 -10.31 10.04
C HIS A 43 -9.52 -11.49 10.11
N ILE A 44 -10.81 -11.21 10.34
CA ILE A 44 -11.86 -12.22 10.37
C ILE A 44 -12.88 -11.87 9.30
N ILE A 45 -13.05 -12.77 8.34
CA ILE A 45 -14.04 -12.66 7.27
C ILE A 45 -15.20 -13.58 7.59
N THR A 46 -16.41 -13.03 7.59
CA THR A 46 -17.64 -13.81 7.73
C THR A 46 -18.50 -13.64 6.48
N HIS A 47 -19.01 -14.74 5.95
CA HIS A 47 -19.95 -14.73 4.83
C HIS A 47 -21.13 -15.65 5.12
N GLN A 48 -22.33 -15.13 4.88
CA GLN A 48 -23.58 -15.87 5.04
C GLN A 48 -24.35 -15.86 3.72
N HIS A 49 -24.67 -17.04 3.21
CA HIS A 49 -25.44 -17.24 1.99
C HIS A 49 -26.21 -18.57 2.08
N PRO A 50 -27.42 -18.68 1.49
CA PRO A 50 -28.21 -19.92 1.57
C PRO A 50 -27.46 -21.19 1.16
N ALA A 51 -26.53 -21.08 0.22
CA ALA A 51 -25.71 -22.18 -0.27
C ALA A 51 -24.36 -22.35 0.47
N LEU A 52 -23.88 -21.34 1.19
CA LEU A 52 -22.56 -21.39 1.84
C LEU A 52 -22.49 -20.39 3.00
N ASN A 53 -22.17 -20.89 4.20
CA ASN A 53 -21.82 -20.05 5.34
C ASN A 53 -20.37 -20.35 5.75
N ILE A 54 -19.53 -19.34 5.84
CA ILE A 54 -18.11 -19.50 6.22
C ILE A 54 -17.65 -18.41 7.17
N ILE A 55 -16.70 -18.78 8.02
CA ILE A 55 -15.87 -17.90 8.83
C ILE A 55 -14.42 -18.24 8.49
N VAL A 56 -13.65 -17.23 8.09
CA VAL A 56 -12.23 -17.38 7.77
C VAL A 56 -11.45 -16.44 8.67
N LYS A 57 -10.53 -17.00 9.44
CA LYS A 57 -9.57 -16.24 10.25
C LYS A 57 -8.25 -16.19 9.51
N LEU A 58 -7.70 -15.00 9.32
CA LEU A 58 -6.41 -14.75 8.69
C LEU A 58 -5.45 -14.19 9.75
N TYR A 59 -4.25 -14.74 9.84
CA TYR A 59 -3.27 -14.37 10.86
C TYR A 59 -1.83 -14.61 10.37
N ASN A 60 -0.86 -14.07 11.11
CA ASN A 60 0.57 -14.09 10.76
C ASN A 60 0.82 -13.59 9.33
N MET A 61 0.20 -12.46 8.99
CA MET A 61 0.23 -11.95 7.62
C MET A 61 1.38 -10.97 7.40
N GLY A 62 2.04 -11.10 6.26
CA GLY A 62 3.09 -10.20 5.80
C GLY A 62 2.84 -9.73 4.37
N LEU A 63 3.00 -8.44 4.11
CA LEU A 63 2.92 -7.87 2.76
C LEU A 63 4.33 -7.55 2.26
N THR A 64 4.73 -8.27 1.22
CA THR A 64 6.06 -8.19 0.59
C THR A 64 5.99 -7.50 -0.78
N GLY A 65 7.05 -6.78 -1.15
CA GLY A 65 7.24 -6.11 -2.44
C GLY A 65 6.90 -4.62 -2.41
N LEU A 66 6.62 -4.04 -1.24
CA LEU A 66 6.33 -2.60 -1.10
C LEU A 66 7.55 -1.72 -1.44
N SER A 67 8.76 -2.24 -1.27
CA SER A 67 10.01 -1.56 -1.62
C SER A 67 10.37 -1.69 -3.10
N ASP A 68 9.84 -2.68 -3.80
CA ASP A 68 10.16 -2.96 -5.20
C ASP A 68 9.40 -2.08 -6.20
N PHE A 69 8.91 -0.92 -5.75
CA PHE A 69 8.21 0.02 -6.60
C PHE A 69 9.11 0.61 -7.68
N ILE A 70 8.53 0.81 -8.86
CA ILE A 70 9.11 1.49 -10.01
C ILE A 70 8.52 2.90 -10.06
N ILE A 71 9.37 3.91 -10.19
CA ILE A 71 8.91 5.31 -10.33
C ILE A 71 8.51 5.52 -11.78
N GLU A 72 7.21 5.49 -12.08
CA GLU A 72 6.69 5.68 -13.44
C GLU A 72 6.67 7.16 -13.84
N ASP A 73 6.21 8.04 -12.96
CA ASP A 73 6.06 9.48 -13.22
C ASP A 73 6.29 10.29 -11.93
N VAL A 74 6.94 11.45 -12.07
CA VAL A 74 7.07 12.46 -11.03
C VAL A 74 6.86 13.80 -11.69
N ARG A 75 5.86 14.56 -11.21
CA ARG A 75 5.59 15.92 -11.69
C ARG A 75 5.51 16.88 -10.53
N VAL A 76 6.32 17.93 -10.58
CA VAL A 76 6.35 18.97 -9.54
C VAL A 76 5.93 20.30 -10.14
N ASN A 77 4.86 20.90 -9.61
CA ASN A 77 4.46 22.25 -9.95
C ASN A 77 4.69 23.18 -8.77
N VAL A 78 5.77 23.94 -8.83
CA VAL A 78 6.21 24.84 -7.74
C VAL A 78 5.26 26.02 -7.56
N GLN A 79 4.61 26.50 -8.63
CA GLN A 79 3.65 27.60 -8.54
C GLN A 79 2.37 27.19 -7.81
N LEU A 80 1.91 25.96 -8.05
CA LEU A 80 0.72 25.41 -7.39
C LEU A 80 1.04 24.66 -6.09
N LEU A 81 2.33 24.49 -5.78
CA LEU A 81 2.82 23.66 -4.68
C LEU A 81 2.22 22.25 -4.71
N THR A 82 2.16 21.64 -5.89
CA THR A 82 1.64 20.29 -6.07
C THR A 82 2.71 19.32 -6.55
N VAL A 83 2.64 18.09 -6.06
CA VAL A 83 3.49 16.98 -6.47
C VAL A 83 2.59 15.82 -6.86
N ILE A 84 2.83 15.23 -8.03
CA ILE A 84 2.20 13.99 -8.45
C ILE A 84 3.29 12.94 -8.58
N VAL A 85 3.09 11.79 -7.96
CA VAL A 85 3.99 10.64 -8.05
C VAL A 85 3.18 9.44 -8.49
N SER A 86 3.61 8.75 -9.54
CA SER A 86 3.04 7.48 -9.96
C SER A 86 4.08 6.38 -9.77
N LEU A 87 3.69 5.37 -9.00
CA LEU A 87 4.48 4.20 -8.67
C LEU A 87 3.82 2.97 -9.29
N GLY A 88 4.63 2.13 -9.93
CA GLY A 88 4.24 0.82 -10.43
C GLY A 88 4.84 -0.29 -9.56
N TYR A 89 4.15 -1.42 -9.47
CA TYR A 89 4.60 -2.62 -8.77
C TYR A 89 4.37 -3.82 -9.67
N ASP A 90 5.44 -4.52 -10.03
CA ASP A 90 5.34 -5.74 -10.85
C ASP A 90 4.58 -6.83 -10.09
N THR A 91 4.87 -7.00 -8.81
CA THR A 91 4.21 -7.97 -7.94
C THR A 91 4.18 -7.49 -6.50
N LEU A 92 3.01 -7.59 -5.86
CA LEU A 92 2.87 -7.53 -4.40
C LEU A 92 2.33 -8.88 -3.91
N LEU A 93 2.89 -9.36 -2.80
CA LEU A 93 2.52 -10.63 -2.19
C LEU A 93 2.08 -10.40 -0.74
N LEU A 94 0.83 -10.73 -0.44
CA LEU A 94 0.36 -10.91 0.92
C LEU A 94 0.30 -12.40 1.22
N ASP A 95 1.07 -12.88 2.18
CA ASP A 95 1.03 -14.27 2.62
C ASP A 95 0.75 -14.37 4.12
N GLY A 96 0.34 -15.55 4.56
CA GLY A 96 0.05 -15.84 5.96
C GLY A 96 -0.71 -17.14 6.14
N GLU A 97 -1.36 -17.30 7.28
CA GLU A 97 -2.09 -18.51 7.65
C GLU A 97 -3.60 -18.26 7.73
N TYR A 98 -4.39 -19.27 7.37
CA TYR A 98 -5.85 -19.23 7.47
C TYR A 98 -6.44 -20.40 8.29
N ASP A 99 -7.54 -20.12 9.00
CA ASP A 99 -8.43 -21.12 9.59
C ASP A 99 -9.85 -20.89 9.10
N LEU A 100 -10.33 -21.78 8.23
CA LEU A 100 -11.66 -21.74 7.62
C LEU A 100 -12.57 -22.77 8.29
N GLN A 101 -13.76 -22.31 8.65
CA GLN A 101 -14.86 -23.16 9.12
C GLN A 101 -16.16 -22.76 8.42
N GLY A 102 -16.98 -23.73 8.03
CA GLY A 102 -18.23 -23.42 7.36
C GLY A 102 -19.17 -24.59 7.14
N LYS A 103 -20.26 -24.29 6.45
CA LYS A 103 -21.28 -25.24 6.03
C LYS A 103 -21.73 -24.95 4.60
N LEU A 104 -21.62 -25.95 3.73
CA LEU A 104 -22.13 -25.95 2.35
C LEU A 104 -23.56 -26.52 2.33
N VAL A 105 -24.46 -25.86 1.58
CA VAL A 105 -25.92 -26.13 1.50
C VAL A 105 -26.51 -26.39 2.90
N LYS A 106 -26.09 -25.60 3.89
CA LYS A 106 -26.47 -25.66 5.32
C LYS A 106 -26.13 -26.96 6.09
N VAL A 107 -25.81 -28.07 5.42
CA VAL A 107 -25.69 -29.39 6.07
C VAL A 107 -24.31 -30.04 5.94
N ILE A 108 -23.52 -29.71 4.92
CA ILE A 108 -22.21 -30.32 4.70
C ILE A 108 -21.15 -29.47 5.40
N PRO A 109 -20.54 -29.93 6.51
CA PRO A 109 -19.49 -29.18 7.18
C PRO A 109 -18.25 -29.11 6.28
N ILE A 110 -17.64 -27.93 6.21
CA ILE A 110 -16.34 -27.73 5.57
C ILE A 110 -15.38 -27.09 6.57
N SER A 111 -14.15 -27.56 6.58
CA SER A 111 -13.08 -26.95 7.35
C SER A 111 -11.76 -27.13 6.61
N ALA A 112 -10.91 -26.12 6.69
CA ALA A 112 -9.58 -26.15 6.09
C ALA A 112 -8.65 -25.21 6.85
N ARG A 113 -7.38 -25.58 6.95
CA ARG A 113 -6.34 -24.79 7.59
C ARG A 113 -5.06 -24.89 6.78
N GLY A 114 -4.32 -23.80 6.74
CA GLY A 114 -2.98 -23.79 6.17
C GLY A 114 -2.57 -22.43 5.64
N PRO A 115 -1.51 -22.39 4.84
CA PRO A 115 -1.01 -21.13 4.31
C PRO A 115 -1.90 -20.63 3.17
N PHE A 116 -2.00 -19.31 3.07
CA PHE A 116 -2.60 -18.62 1.94
C PHE A 116 -1.63 -17.61 1.34
N THR A 117 -1.87 -17.29 0.07
CA THR A 117 -1.18 -16.21 -0.63
C THR A 117 -2.20 -15.41 -1.44
N VAL A 118 -2.11 -14.08 -1.37
CA VAL A 118 -2.79 -13.16 -2.25
C VAL A 118 -1.72 -12.42 -3.05
N THR A 119 -1.75 -12.57 -4.37
CA THR A 119 -0.80 -11.90 -5.26
C THR A 119 -1.54 -10.90 -6.11
N THR A 120 -0.99 -9.70 -6.23
CA THR A 120 -1.41 -8.73 -7.25
C THR A 120 -0.25 -8.39 -8.16
N ASN A 121 -0.51 -8.38 -9.47
CA ASN A 121 0.46 -8.00 -10.49
C ASN A 121 0.07 -6.65 -11.09
N ASN A 122 1.09 -5.90 -11.55
CA ASN A 122 0.93 -4.58 -12.18
C ASN A 122 0.09 -3.62 -11.33
N ALA A 123 0.31 -3.62 -10.01
CA ALA A 123 -0.37 -2.66 -9.16
C ALA A 123 0.19 -1.25 -9.42
N LYS A 124 -0.67 -0.24 -9.39
CA LYS A 124 -0.26 1.15 -9.55
C LYS A 124 -0.77 2.00 -8.40
N VAL A 125 0.07 2.90 -7.92
CA VAL A 125 -0.29 3.88 -6.90
C VAL A 125 0.04 5.26 -7.45
N THR A 126 -0.98 6.12 -7.60
CA THR A 126 -0.77 7.53 -7.91
C THR A 126 -1.06 8.37 -6.69
N LEU A 127 -0.04 9.08 -6.22
CA LEU A 127 -0.11 10.03 -5.11
C LEU A 127 -0.24 11.43 -5.69
N ARG A 128 -1.21 12.19 -5.18
CA ARG A 128 -1.36 13.62 -5.47
C ARG A 128 -1.24 14.39 -4.16
N VAL A 129 -0.14 15.09 -4.01
CA VAL A 129 0.24 15.84 -2.82
C VAL A 129 0.05 17.33 -3.10
N LYS A 130 -0.64 18.02 -2.19
CA LYS A 130 -0.67 19.49 -2.14
C LYS A 130 0.11 19.93 -0.92
N LEU A 131 1.09 20.77 -1.14
CA LEU A 131 1.90 21.37 -0.10
C LEU A 131 1.34 22.75 0.27
N LYS A 132 1.70 23.21 1.46
CA LYS A 132 1.52 24.60 1.90
C LYS A 132 2.81 25.05 2.56
N GLU A 133 3.07 26.35 2.51
CA GLU A 133 4.09 26.95 3.36
C GLU A 133 3.49 27.26 4.74
N CYS A 134 4.19 26.89 5.80
CA CYS A 134 3.85 27.19 7.18
C CYS A 134 5.14 27.61 7.90
N GLN A 135 5.21 28.87 8.36
CA GLN A 135 6.37 29.40 9.08
C GLN A 135 7.72 29.18 8.37
N GLY A 136 7.75 29.35 7.03
CA GLY A 136 8.97 29.12 6.25
C GLY A 136 9.36 27.65 6.10
N ARG A 137 8.41 26.71 6.25
CA ARG A 137 8.59 25.27 5.97
C ARG A 137 7.48 24.74 5.07
N LEU A 138 7.78 23.69 4.29
CA LEU A 138 6.74 22.98 3.54
C LEU A 138 6.07 21.96 4.44
N GLU A 139 4.74 21.95 4.39
CA GLU A 139 3.91 20.94 5.03
C GLU A 139 2.97 20.33 3.98
N VAL A 140 2.66 19.04 4.14
CA VAL A 140 1.62 18.38 3.36
C VAL A 140 0.25 18.88 3.83
N ARG A 141 -0.39 19.72 3.01
CA ARG A 141 -1.78 20.16 3.23
C ARG A 141 -2.74 19.01 2.96
N ASP A 142 -2.62 18.41 1.80
CA ASP A 142 -3.53 17.38 1.28
C ASP A 142 -2.72 16.28 0.60
N LEU A 143 -3.14 15.04 0.76
CA LEU A 143 -2.56 13.88 0.09
C LEU A 143 -3.70 12.92 -0.23
N THR A 144 -3.85 12.67 -1.53
CA THR A 144 -4.80 11.69 -2.03
C THR A 144 -4.03 10.60 -2.76
N SER A 145 -4.41 9.35 -2.55
CA SER A 145 -3.87 8.21 -3.28
C SER A 145 -4.95 7.57 -4.14
N GLU A 146 -4.53 7.11 -5.30
CA GLU A 146 -5.32 6.31 -6.22
C GLU A 146 -4.60 4.99 -6.39
N LEU A 147 -5.22 3.91 -5.92
CA LEU A 147 -4.71 2.56 -6.06
C LEU A 147 -5.37 1.90 -7.27
N ILE A 148 -4.63 1.17 -8.08
CA ILE A 148 -5.13 0.31 -9.16
C ILE A 148 -4.54 -1.07 -8.96
N LEU A 149 -5.41 -2.08 -8.86
CA LEU A 149 -5.04 -3.48 -8.77
C LEU A 149 -5.65 -4.17 -9.98
N GLU A 150 -4.84 -4.55 -10.97
CA GLU A 150 -5.33 -5.11 -12.23
C GLU A 150 -5.77 -6.57 -12.10
N SER A 151 -4.96 -7.39 -11.42
CA SER A 151 -5.26 -8.79 -11.20
C SER A 151 -4.93 -9.18 -9.76
N VAL A 152 -5.93 -9.63 -9.01
CA VAL A 152 -5.71 -10.19 -7.67
C VAL A 152 -6.04 -11.67 -7.67
N ARG A 153 -5.11 -12.50 -7.21
CA ARG A 153 -5.27 -13.95 -7.13
C ARG A 153 -5.07 -14.43 -5.72
N CYS A 154 -6.05 -15.15 -5.19
CA CYS A 154 -5.94 -15.86 -3.91
C CYS A 154 -5.58 -17.32 -4.16
N ARG A 155 -4.71 -17.86 -3.33
CA ARG A 155 -4.45 -19.29 -3.22
C ARG A 155 -4.56 -19.72 -1.78
N LEU A 156 -5.29 -20.80 -1.55
CA LEU A 156 -5.44 -21.44 -0.25
C LEU A 156 -4.87 -22.85 -0.36
N SER A 157 -3.86 -23.15 0.45
CA SER A 157 -3.27 -24.49 0.50
C SER A 157 -4.15 -25.44 1.30
N HIS A 158 -4.06 -26.74 1.03
CA HIS A 158 -4.75 -27.82 1.75
C HIS A 158 -6.29 -27.74 1.77
N MET A 159 -6.90 -26.90 0.95
CA MET A 159 -8.35 -26.83 0.86
C MET A 159 -8.88 -28.02 0.03
N THR A 160 -9.52 -28.97 0.73
CA THR A 160 -10.27 -30.07 0.13
C THR A 160 -11.74 -29.66 0.00
N GLY A 161 -12.37 -29.85 -1.16
CA GLY A 161 -13.75 -29.38 -1.40
C GLY A 161 -14.09 -28.81 -2.78
N GLY A 162 -13.14 -28.84 -3.73
CA GLY A 162 -13.42 -28.64 -5.16
C GLY A 162 -13.37 -27.20 -5.67
N ALA A 163 -13.58 -27.08 -6.99
CA ALA A 163 -13.54 -25.81 -7.72
C ALA A 163 -14.58 -24.78 -7.23
N LEU A 164 -15.69 -25.22 -6.62
CA LEU A 164 -16.77 -24.35 -6.16
C LEU A 164 -16.36 -23.49 -4.97
N VAL A 165 -15.77 -24.08 -3.91
CA VAL A 165 -15.34 -23.33 -2.72
C VAL A 165 -14.25 -22.33 -3.08
N SER A 166 -13.29 -22.76 -3.91
CA SER A 166 -12.23 -21.89 -4.44
C SER A 166 -12.80 -20.70 -5.22
N LYS A 167 -13.82 -20.94 -6.06
CA LYS A 167 -14.48 -19.87 -6.84
C LYS A 167 -15.18 -18.87 -5.92
N VAL A 168 -15.94 -19.33 -4.93
CA VAL A 168 -16.65 -18.44 -3.99
C VAL A 168 -15.66 -17.62 -3.17
N LEU A 169 -14.59 -18.22 -2.67
CA LEU A 169 -13.56 -17.49 -1.90
C LEU A 169 -12.85 -16.44 -2.75
N ASN A 170 -12.55 -16.75 -4.01
CA ASN A 170 -12.00 -15.76 -4.94
C ASN A 170 -12.96 -14.60 -5.19
N THR A 171 -14.27 -14.87 -5.34
CA THR A 171 -15.29 -13.80 -5.46
C THR A 171 -15.37 -12.96 -4.18
N LEU A 172 -15.41 -13.59 -3.01
CA LEU A 172 -15.48 -12.88 -1.73
C LEU A 172 -14.25 -12.02 -1.48
N LEU A 173 -13.05 -12.53 -1.80
CA LEU A 173 -11.83 -11.73 -1.70
C LEU A 173 -11.88 -10.56 -2.67
N SER A 174 -12.28 -10.78 -3.93
CA SER A 174 -12.40 -9.71 -4.92
C SER A 174 -13.38 -8.63 -4.47
N ASP A 175 -14.51 -9.02 -3.88
CA ASP A 175 -15.51 -8.10 -3.34
C ASP A 175 -15.00 -7.36 -2.09
N LEU A 176 -14.30 -8.03 -1.19
CA LEU A 176 -13.67 -7.40 -0.03
C LEU A 176 -12.64 -6.38 -0.47
N LEU A 177 -11.74 -6.75 -1.39
CA LEU A 177 -10.75 -5.84 -1.93
C LEU A 177 -11.41 -4.65 -2.60
N ARG A 178 -12.48 -4.86 -3.38
CA ARG A 178 -13.21 -3.75 -4.02
C ARG A 178 -13.83 -2.79 -3.00
N ARG A 179 -14.38 -3.32 -1.89
CA ARG A 179 -14.98 -2.51 -0.82
C ARG A 179 -13.94 -1.79 0.02
N GLU A 180 -12.89 -2.50 0.42
CA GLU A 180 -11.83 -1.96 1.28
C GLU A 180 -10.82 -1.11 0.51
N LYS A 181 -10.77 -1.18 -0.83
CA LYS A 181 -9.83 -0.40 -1.67
C LYS A 181 -9.80 1.08 -1.31
N GLN A 182 -10.98 1.68 -1.11
CA GLN A 182 -11.07 3.10 -0.77
C GLN A 182 -10.52 3.38 0.64
N ARG A 183 -10.79 2.49 1.60
CA ARG A 183 -10.24 2.58 2.95
C ARG A 183 -8.73 2.37 2.96
N LEU A 184 -8.23 1.34 2.27
CA LEU A 184 -6.79 1.07 2.11
C LEU A 184 -6.07 2.27 1.50
N ALA A 185 -6.66 2.92 0.48
CA ALA A 185 -6.12 4.15 -0.10
C ALA A 185 -6.07 5.30 0.93
N GLN A 186 -7.10 5.45 1.78
CA GLN A 186 -7.13 6.46 2.84
C GLN A 186 -6.09 6.19 3.93
N ASP A 187 -6.00 4.95 4.42
CA ASP A 187 -5.05 4.55 5.45
C ASP A 187 -3.61 4.73 4.94
N LEU A 188 -3.35 4.31 3.70
CA LEU A 188 -2.08 4.58 3.00
C LEU A 188 -1.81 6.07 2.90
N SER A 189 -2.81 6.88 2.53
CA SER A 189 -2.65 8.33 2.41
C SER A 189 -2.29 8.98 3.74
N LEU A 190 -2.91 8.54 4.83
CA LEU A 190 -2.65 9.04 6.18
C LEU A 190 -1.25 8.65 6.68
N ALA A 191 -0.86 7.40 6.48
CA ALA A 191 0.47 6.91 6.81
C ALA A 191 1.55 7.67 6.03
N LEU A 192 1.41 7.78 4.71
CA LEU A 192 2.33 8.53 3.86
C LEU A 192 2.37 10.02 4.22
N LYS A 193 1.23 10.65 4.52
CA LYS A 193 1.20 12.05 4.97
C LYS A 193 1.99 12.25 6.26
N THR A 194 1.91 11.29 7.18
CA THR A 194 2.64 11.33 8.45
C THR A 194 4.14 11.19 8.21
N LEU A 195 4.55 10.19 7.42
CA LEU A 195 5.94 9.98 7.03
C LEU A 195 6.51 11.20 6.29
N LEU A 196 5.83 11.68 5.25
CA LEU A 196 6.28 12.85 4.48
C LEU A 196 6.39 14.11 5.33
N ASN A 197 5.44 14.37 6.24
CA ASN A 197 5.56 15.53 7.14
C ASN A 197 6.70 15.37 8.15
N ASN A 198 7.08 14.15 8.52
CA ASN A 198 8.25 13.93 9.37
C ASN A 198 9.55 14.19 8.60
N GLU A 199 9.65 13.74 7.35
CA GLU A 199 10.79 14.02 6.49
C GLU A 199 10.92 15.51 6.15
N LEU A 200 9.81 16.16 5.75
CA LEU A 200 9.80 17.58 5.39
C LEU A 200 10.18 18.52 6.54
N LYS A 201 10.03 18.11 7.81
CA LYS A 201 10.52 18.90 8.97
C LYS A 201 12.03 19.13 8.91
N ASN A 202 12.77 18.23 8.27
CA ASN A 202 14.21 18.30 8.15
C ASN A 202 14.66 19.18 6.95
N PHE A 203 13.73 19.58 6.07
CA PHE A 203 14.00 20.42 4.91
C PHE A 203 13.68 21.89 5.19
N ASN A 204 14.71 22.75 5.23
CA ASN A 204 14.55 24.20 5.39
C ASN A 204 14.35 24.88 4.01
N LEU A 205 13.28 25.66 3.84
CA LEU A 205 12.84 26.20 2.54
C LEU A 205 13.76 27.28 1.97
N GLY A 206 14.49 28.00 2.82
CA GLY A 206 15.29 29.17 2.41
C GLY A 206 16.35 28.87 1.35
N VAL A 207 16.88 27.65 1.32
CA VAL A 207 17.89 27.19 0.33
C VAL A 207 17.22 26.47 -0.85
N SER A 208 16.17 25.69 -0.58
CA SER A 208 15.56 24.78 -1.57
C SER A 208 14.65 25.48 -2.58
N LEU A 209 13.89 26.50 -2.17
CA LEU A 209 13.04 27.26 -3.11
C LEU A 209 13.86 28.20 -4.01
N GLN A 210 15.04 28.63 -3.57
CA GLN A 210 15.96 29.39 -4.43
C GLN A 210 16.51 28.47 -5.53
N LEU A 211 16.97 27.26 -5.18
CA LEU A 211 17.46 26.27 -6.17
C LEU A 211 16.38 25.85 -7.18
N LEU A 212 15.13 25.66 -6.73
CA LEU A 212 13.99 25.32 -7.60
C LEU A 212 13.53 26.48 -8.51
N ARG A 213 13.82 27.73 -8.13
CA ARG A 213 13.53 28.93 -8.94
C ARG A 213 14.67 29.32 -9.86
N THR A 214 15.91 28.95 -9.55
CA THR A 214 17.09 29.32 -10.34
C THR A 214 17.35 28.43 -11.55
N SER A 215 16.71 27.27 -11.65
CA SER A 215 16.89 26.34 -12.78
C SER A 215 16.10 26.73 -14.05
N ASP A 216 15.26 27.78 -13.98
CA ASP A 216 14.45 28.32 -15.10
C ASP A 216 15.10 29.56 -15.75
N LYS A 217 16.44 29.67 -15.74
CA LYS A 217 17.17 30.68 -16.52
C LYS A 217 18.09 30.04 -17.55
#